data_AF-A0A2E0JPP7-F1
#
_entry.id   AF-A0A2E0JPP7-F1
#
_cell.length_a   1.000
_cell.length_b   1.000
_cell.length_c   1.000
_cell.angle_alpha   90.00
_cell.angle_beta   90.00
_cell.angle_gamma   90.00
#
_symmetry.space_group_name_H-M   'P 1'
#
loop_
_entity.id
_entity.type
_entity.pdbx_description
1 polymer ?
#
loop_
_entity_poly.entity_id
_entity_poly.type
_entity_poly.pdbx_seq_one_letter_code
_entity_poly.pdbx_strand_id
1 'polypeptide(L)'
;MAKTIKLQPEETEPKVNAYTCSCGKNTVIKHRDMGVTPMFIDCIHCGERAISHMYKVPQDLDHDLVAFKPANEAEWTQYSVYLKKYYKAQGGYTKSLLKQALKATRIHTKKGGVIMLPADQLII
;
A
#
# COMPACT_ATOMS: atom_id res chain seq x y z
N MET A 1 -0.67 -22.65 -37.66
CA MET A 1 -0.97 -21.21 -37.46
C MET A 1 -1.29 -20.99 -35.98
N ALA A 2 -0.43 -20.29 -35.25
CA ALA A 2 -0.66 -20.02 -33.83
C ALA A 2 -1.71 -18.91 -33.68
N LYS A 3 -2.79 -19.19 -32.94
CA LYS A 3 -3.77 -18.17 -32.55
C LYS A 3 -3.10 -17.24 -31.54
N THR A 4 -2.87 -15.99 -31.94
CA THR A 4 -2.54 -14.92 -31.01
C THR A 4 -3.74 -14.68 -30.11
N ILE A 5 -3.68 -15.19 -28.88
CA ILE A 5 -4.65 -14.84 -27.83
C ILE A 5 -4.33 -13.41 -27.41
N LYS A 6 -5.14 -12.46 -27.86
CA LYS A 6 -5.16 -11.12 -27.27
C LYS A 6 -5.86 -11.26 -25.92
N LEU A 7 -5.08 -11.36 -24.84
CA LEU A 7 -5.59 -11.15 -23.50
C LEU A 7 -6.18 -9.73 -23.48
N GLN A 8 -7.50 -9.64 -23.33
CA GLN A 8 -8.13 -8.36 -23.00
C GLN A 8 -7.59 -7.92 -21.64
N PRO A 9 -7.42 -6.60 -21.38
CA PRO A 9 -7.11 -6.16 -20.04
C PRO A 9 -8.33 -6.50 -19.19
N GLU A 10 -8.23 -7.58 -18.42
CA GLU A 10 -9.18 -7.86 -17.36
C GLU A 10 -9.14 -6.63 -16.45
N GLU A 11 -10.20 -5.81 -16.48
CA GLU A 11 -10.40 -4.73 -15.52
C GLU A 11 -10.44 -5.42 -14.15
N THR A 12 -9.27 -5.42 -13.50
CA THR A 12 -9.00 -6.28 -12.37
C THR A 12 -9.55 -5.59 -11.14
N GLU A 13 -10.64 -6.13 -10.62
CA GLU A 13 -11.31 -5.62 -9.43
C GLU A 13 -10.33 -5.47 -8.26
N PRO A 14 -10.50 -4.43 -7.42
CA PRO A 14 -9.72 -4.26 -6.19
C PRO A 14 -9.72 -5.54 -5.34
N LYS A 15 -8.56 -5.95 -4.82
CA LYS A 15 -8.42 -7.17 -4.01
C LYS A 15 -8.01 -6.87 -2.58
N VAL A 16 -8.49 -7.70 -1.66
CA VAL A 16 -8.15 -7.61 -0.23
C VAL A 16 -7.18 -8.71 0.13
N ASN A 17 -6.09 -8.31 0.79
CA ASN A 17 -5.15 -9.22 1.44
C ASN A 17 -5.14 -8.98 2.94
N ALA A 18 -4.88 -10.03 3.71
CA ALA A 18 -4.63 -9.91 5.14
C ALA A 18 -3.23 -10.41 5.49
N TYR A 19 -2.68 -9.85 6.56
CA TYR A 19 -1.40 -10.25 7.12
C TYR A 19 -1.57 -10.61 8.60
N THR A 20 -1.23 -11.85 8.97
CA THR A 20 -1.33 -12.31 10.36
C THR A 20 -0.02 -12.13 11.09
N CYS A 21 -0.09 -11.57 12.29
CA CYS A 21 1.03 -11.33 13.17
C CYS A 21 0.94 -12.20 14.43
N SER A 22 2.09 -12.49 15.06
CA SER A 22 2.21 -13.18 16.36
C SER A 22 1.47 -12.47 17.51
N CYS A 23 1.22 -11.17 17.41
CA CYS A 23 0.43 -10.42 18.41
C CYS A 23 -1.07 -10.72 18.40
N GLY A 24 -1.53 -11.62 17.51
CA GLY A 24 -2.93 -12.04 17.39
C GLY A 24 -3.82 -11.09 16.59
N LYS A 25 -3.29 -9.96 16.10
CA LYS A 25 -4.00 -9.03 15.23
C LYS A 25 -3.61 -9.21 13.76
N ASN A 26 -4.55 -8.91 12.88
CA ASN A 26 -4.34 -8.87 11.44
C ASN A 26 -4.15 -7.43 10.97
N THR A 27 -3.34 -7.24 9.93
CA THR A 27 -3.34 -6.03 9.10
C THR A 27 -4.05 -6.36 7.80
N VAL A 28 -5.17 -5.70 7.51
CA VAL A 28 -5.94 -5.91 6.28
C VAL A 28 -5.66 -4.76 5.30
N ILE A 29 -5.32 -5.12 4.06
CA ILE A 29 -4.92 -4.17 3.01
C ILE A 29 -5.83 -4.36 1.79
N LYS A 30 -6.49 -3.29 1.38
CA LYS A 30 -7.23 -3.23 0.11
C LYS A 30 -6.33 -2.66 -0.99
N HIS A 31 -6.09 -3.45 -2.02
CA HIS A 31 -5.32 -3.05 -3.19
C HIS A 31 -6.28 -2.45 -4.23
N ARG A 32 -6.26 -1.13 -4.38
CA ARG A 32 -7.03 -0.41 -5.41
C ARG A 32 -6.47 -0.69 -6.80
N ASP A 33 -5.15 -0.67 -6.91
CA ASP A 33 -4.43 -0.82 -8.17
C ASP A 33 -3.63 -2.13 -8.17
N MET A 34 -3.36 -2.67 -9.38
CA MET A 34 -2.46 -3.80 -9.53
C MET A 34 -1.08 -3.50 -8.94
N GLY A 35 -0.60 -4.42 -8.11
CA GLY A 35 0.71 -4.31 -7.48
C GLY A 35 1.19 -5.67 -6.98
N VAL A 36 2.48 -5.72 -6.63
CA VAL A 36 3.06 -6.91 -5.99
C VAL A 36 2.64 -6.93 -4.53
N THR A 37 1.98 -8.01 -4.13
CA THR A 37 1.70 -8.30 -2.73
C THR A 37 2.99 -8.75 -2.05
N PRO A 38 3.48 -8.01 -1.05
CA PRO A 38 4.62 -8.50 -0.29
C PRO A 38 4.22 -9.75 0.49
N MET A 39 5.14 -10.71 0.59
CA MET A 39 4.95 -11.91 1.42
C MET A 39 4.94 -11.57 2.91
N PHE A 40 5.67 -10.53 3.30
CA PHE A 40 5.81 -10.06 4.67
C PHE A 40 5.70 -8.54 4.74
N ILE A 41 5.10 -8.03 5.80
CA ILE A 41 5.09 -6.61 6.16
C ILE A 41 5.37 -6.46 7.64
N ASP A 42 5.68 -5.24 8.08
CA ASP A 42 5.64 -4.90 9.50
C ASP A 42 4.18 -4.73 9.93
N CYS A 43 3.80 -5.37 11.03
CA CYS A 43 2.46 -5.28 11.60
C CYS A 43 2.21 -3.86 12.10
N ILE A 44 1.10 -3.23 11.68
CA ILE A 44 0.77 -1.87 12.11
C ILE A 44 0.46 -1.77 13.61
N HIS A 45 0.16 -2.89 14.26
CA HIS A 45 -0.26 -2.95 15.67
C HIS A 45 0.92 -3.11 16.64
N CYS A 46 2.01 -3.73 16.21
CA CYS A 46 3.14 -4.07 17.10
C CYS A 46 4.54 -3.97 16.47
N GLY A 47 4.64 -3.75 15.15
CA GLY A 47 5.91 -3.66 14.42
C GLY A 47 6.58 -5.02 14.14
N GLU A 48 6.07 -6.13 14.66
CA GLU A 48 6.58 -7.46 14.32
C GLU A 48 6.23 -7.86 12.88
N ARG A 49 6.95 -8.86 12.35
CA ARG A 49 6.71 -9.37 11.00
C ARG A 49 5.35 -10.07 10.91
N ALA A 50 4.51 -9.60 10.00
CA ALA A 50 3.24 -10.24 9.65
C ALA A 50 3.32 -10.96 8.30
N ILE A 51 2.62 -12.09 8.17
CA ILE A 51 2.69 -12.99 6.99
C ILE A 51 1.41 -12.87 6.16
N SER A 52 1.59 -12.74 4.84
CA SER A 52 0.50 -12.61 3.85
C SER A 52 -0.32 -13.90 3.69
N HIS A 53 -1.64 -13.74 3.53
CA HIS A 53 -2.55 -14.80 3.07
C HIS A 53 -2.66 -14.90 1.55
N MET A 54 -1.94 -14.07 0.80
CA MET A 54 -1.89 -14.07 -0.68
C MET A 54 -3.29 -13.99 -1.31
N TYR A 55 -4.13 -13.08 -0.82
CA TYR A 55 -5.53 -12.87 -1.25
C TYR A 55 -6.49 -14.04 -0.99
N LYS A 56 -6.07 -15.07 -0.24
CA LYS A 56 -6.93 -16.20 0.14
C LYS A 56 -7.74 -15.88 1.40
N VAL A 57 -8.50 -14.78 1.33
CA VAL A 57 -9.33 -14.25 2.42
C VAL A 57 -10.67 -13.75 1.88
N PRO A 58 -11.71 -13.58 2.71
CA PRO A 58 -12.92 -12.89 2.30
C PRO A 58 -12.59 -11.51 1.71
N GLN A 59 -13.22 -11.15 0.60
CA GLN A 59 -12.90 -9.92 -0.14
C GLN A 59 -13.72 -8.70 0.31
N ASP A 60 -14.62 -8.90 1.27
CA ASP A 60 -15.50 -7.92 1.90
C ASP A 60 -15.02 -7.47 3.29
N LEU A 61 -13.80 -7.87 3.70
CA LEU A 61 -13.22 -7.46 4.98
C LEU A 61 -13.03 -5.94 5.06
N ASP A 62 -13.32 -5.39 6.24
CA ASP A 62 -12.85 -4.06 6.62
C ASP A 62 -11.31 -4.02 6.58
N HIS A 63 -10.77 -2.91 6.08
CA HIS A 63 -9.34 -2.78 5.78
C HIS A 63 -8.72 -1.63 6.55
N ASP A 64 -7.52 -1.87 7.08
CA ASP A 64 -6.73 -0.87 7.79
C ASP A 64 -6.01 0.07 6.82
N LEU A 65 -5.56 -0.48 5.68
CA LEU A 65 -4.73 0.20 4.70
C LEU A 65 -5.32 0.09 3.29
N VAL A 66 -5.10 1.12 2.49
CA VAL A 66 -5.32 1.09 1.04
C VAL A 66 -3.97 1.18 0.33
N ALA A 67 -3.70 0.20 -0.53
CA ALA A 67 -2.55 0.20 -1.43
C ALA A 67 -2.96 0.70 -2.81
N PHE A 68 -2.28 1.74 -3.30
CA PHE A 68 -2.62 2.37 -4.58
C PHE A 68 -1.42 3.04 -5.25
N LYS A 69 -1.53 3.26 -6.55
CA LYS A 69 -0.64 4.14 -7.31
C LYS A 69 -1.31 5.52 -7.41
N PRO A 70 -0.64 6.61 -7.01
CA PRO A 70 -1.22 7.95 -7.11
C PRO A 70 -1.61 8.26 -8.56
N ALA A 71 -2.89 8.52 -8.80
CA ALA A 71 -3.43 8.81 -10.13
C ALA A 71 -3.19 10.27 -10.55
N ASN A 72 -3.05 11.17 -9.57
CA ASN A 72 -2.90 12.61 -9.78
C ASN A 72 -2.07 13.27 -8.66
N GLU A 73 -1.77 14.56 -8.81
CA GLU A 73 -1.01 15.31 -7.79
C GLU A 73 -1.77 15.50 -6.47
N ALA A 74 -3.10 15.45 -6.48
CA ALA A 74 -3.90 15.57 -5.25
C ALA A 74 -3.67 14.35 -4.34
N GLU A 75 -3.77 13.13 -4.89
CA GLU A 75 -3.46 11.89 -4.17
C GLU A 75 -2.00 11.85 -3.71
N TRP A 76 -1.06 12.31 -4.55
CA TRP A 76 0.34 12.42 -4.14
C TRP A 76 0.55 13.41 -2.99
N THR A 77 -0.15 14.55 -3.03
CA THR A 77 -0.09 15.57 -1.97
C THR A 77 -0.63 15.02 -0.67
N GLN A 78 -1.75 14.29 -0.71
CA GLN A 78 -2.31 13.61 0.46
C GLN A 78 -1.32 12.64 1.08
N TYR A 79 -0.72 11.76 0.28
CA TYR A 79 0.34 10.86 0.77
C TYR A 79 1.52 11.63 1.39
N SER A 80 1.95 12.71 0.74
CA SER A 80 3.08 13.52 1.22
C SER A 80 2.78 14.20 2.55
N VAL A 81 1.55 14.67 2.75
CA VAL A 81 1.07 15.25 4.02
C VAL A 81 1.03 14.18 5.11
N TYR A 82 0.48 13.00 4.80
CA TYR A 82 0.48 11.87 5.73
C TYR A 82 1.90 11.50 6.16
N LEU A 83 2.81 11.29 5.20
CA LEU A 83 4.19 10.89 5.48
C LEU A 83 4.90 11.91 6.37
N LYS A 84 4.67 13.21 6.12
CA LYS A 84 5.21 14.28 6.97
C LYS A 84 4.68 14.21 8.40
N LYS A 85 3.38 13.93 8.60
CA LYS A 85 2.80 13.76 9.95
C LYS A 85 3.36 12.52 10.64
N TYR A 86 3.44 11.40 9.92
CA TYR A 86 4.01 10.15 10.42
C TYR A 86 5.44 10.33 10.93
N TYR A 87 6.34 10.87 10.10
CA TYR A 87 7.74 11.09 10.49
C TYR A 87 7.88 12.09 11.65
N LYS A 88 6.99 13.10 11.74
CA LYS A 88 6.93 14.00 12.90
C LYS A 88 6.61 13.26 14.19
N ALA A 89 5.66 12.33 14.15
CA ALA A 89 5.21 11.59 15.32
C ALA A 89 6.26 10.60 15.83
N GLN A 90 7.05 9.98 14.94
CA GLN A 90 8.07 8.98 15.29
C GLN A 90 9.31 9.56 15.99
N GLY A 91 9.49 10.87 16.01
CA GLY A 91 10.70 11.51 16.53
C GLY A 91 11.92 11.31 15.63
N GLY A 92 12.96 12.14 15.78
CA GLY A 92 14.25 11.95 15.11
C GLY A 92 14.34 12.24 13.60
N TYR A 93 13.28 12.74 12.94
CA TYR A 93 13.34 13.03 11.50
C TYR A 93 13.93 14.42 11.17
N THR A 94 14.65 14.53 10.06
CA THR A 94 15.11 15.82 9.50
C THR A 94 14.35 16.16 8.21
N LYS A 95 14.29 17.45 7.86
CA LYS A 95 13.73 17.91 6.57
C LYS A 95 14.41 17.24 5.36
N SER A 96 15.72 16.96 5.49
CA SER A 96 16.50 16.27 4.47
C SER A 96 16.01 14.84 4.26
N LEU A 97 15.84 14.08 5.35
CA LEU A 97 15.35 12.70 5.31
C LEU A 97 13.96 12.60 4.65
N LEU A 98 13.03 13.48 5.04
CA LEU A 98 11.69 13.51 4.44
C LEU A 98 11.75 13.79 2.93
N LYS A 99 12.60 14.74 2.49
CA LYS A 99 12.78 15.04 1.07
C LYS A 99 13.34 13.84 0.30
N GLN A 100 14.27 13.10 0.89
CA GLN A 100 14.83 11.89 0.28
C GLN A 100 13.78 10.78 0.19
N ALA A 101 13.03 10.54 1.27
CA ALA A 101 11.95 9.55 1.30
C ALA A 101 10.88 9.86 0.22
N LEU A 102 10.39 11.09 0.16
CA LEU A 102 9.40 11.50 -0.86
C LEU A 102 9.95 11.34 -2.29
N LYS A 103 11.22 11.69 -2.52
CA LYS A 103 11.86 11.50 -3.83
C LYS A 103 11.94 10.01 -4.19
N ALA A 104 12.37 9.17 -3.25
CA ALA A 104 12.48 7.72 -3.46
C ALA A 104 11.11 7.09 -3.73
N THR A 105 10.09 7.44 -2.95
CA THR A 105 8.71 6.95 -3.16
C THR A 105 8.17 7.38 -4.52
N ARG A 106 8.46 8.61 -4.97
CA ARG A 106 8.03 9.08 -6.29
C ARG A 106 8.70 8.32 -7.43
N ILE A 107 9.95 7.90 -7.26
CA ILE A 107 10.63 7.02 -8.21
C ILE A 107 10.00 5.62 -8.18
N HIS A 108 9.70 5.09 -6.99
CA HIS A 108 9.04 3.79 -6.83
C HIS A 108 7.69 3.75 -7.56
N THR A 109 6.83 4.76 -7.35
CA THR A 109 5.51 4.82 -8.00
C THR A 109 5.61 4.98 -9.53
N LYS A 110 6.60 5.74 -10.02
CA LYS A 110 6.88 5.84 -11.47
C LYS A 110 7.28 4.50 -12.10
N LYS A 111 7.90 3.60 -11.32
CA LYS A 111 8.28 2.25 -11.77
C LYS A 111 7.17 1.20 -11.61
N GLY A 112 5.94 1.63 -11.30
CA GLY A 112 4.80 0.72 -11.08
C GLY A 112 4.67 0.24 -9.64
N GLY A 113 5.43 0.81 -8.71
CA GLY A 113 5.25 0.60 -7.29
C GLY A 113 3.95 1.21 -6.76
N VAL A 114 3.47 0.69 -5.65
CA VAL A 114 2.28 1.19 -4.93
C VAL A 114 2.71 1.78 -3.59
N ILE A 115 1.93 2.74 -3.11
CA ILE A 115 2.05 3.28 -1.75
C ILE A 115 0.88 2.78 -0.91
N MET A 116 1.06 2.82 0.41
CA MET A 116 0.02 2.46 1.37
C MET A 116 -0.33 3.67 2.23
N LEU A 117 -1.62 3.87 2.48
CA LEU A 117 -2.15 4.81 3.46
C LEU A 117 -3.16 4.11 4.37
N PRO A 118 -3.30 4.55 5.64
CA PRO A 118 -4.45 4.18 6.44
C PRO A 118 -5.76 4.53 5.73
N ALA A 119 -6.74 3.63 5.82
CA ALA A 119 -8.02 3.77 5.11
C ALA A 119 -8.77 5.05 5.52
N ASP A 120 -8.65 5.46 6.80
CA ASP A 120 -9.22 6.69 7.35
C ASP A 120 -8.47 7.97 6.90
N GLN A 121 -7.26 7.83 6.36
CA GLN A 121 -6.44 8.95 5.88
C GLN A 121 -6.53 9.16 4.37
N LEU A 122 -7.23 8.29 3.64
CA LEU A 122 -7.46 8.42 2.20
C LEU A 122 -8.81 9.11 1.95
N ILE A 123 -8.77 10.21 1.18
CA ILE A 123 -9.92 11.06 0.87
C ILE A 123 -10.05 10.96 -0.64
N ILE A 124 -10.87 10.01 -1.10
CA ILE A 124 -11.19 9.80 -2.51
C ILE A 124 -12.54 10.47 -2.80
#